data_AF-A0A942H1B3-F1
#
_entry.id   AF-A0A942H1B3-F1
#
_cell.length_a   1.000
_cell.length_b   1.000
_cell.length_c   1.000
_cell.angle_alpha   90.00
_cell.angle_beta   90.00
_cell.angle_gamma   90.00
#
_symmetry.space_group_name_H-M   'P 1'
#
loop_
_entity.id
_entity.type
_entity.pdbx_description
1 polymer ?
#
loop_
_entity_poly.entity_id
_entity_poly.type
_entity_poly.pdbx_seq_one_letter_code
_entity_poly.pdbx_strand_id
1 'polypeptide(L)' 'MTDTILEDWAKRKDAEGVAWFDARDLARLGIPERLMTAMQNVQHTLRLRRSDKVVETQGQLDRFSVCGTE' A
#
# COMPACT_ATOMS: atom_id res chain seq x y z
N MET A 1 8.40 -6.75 0.07
CA MET A 1 7.46 -5.84 -0.63
C MET A 1 6.38 -5.34 0.31
N THR A 2 5.43 -6.17 0.74
CA THR A 2 4.34 -5.72 1.64
C THR A 2 4.87 -5.09 2.91
N ASP A 3 5.87 -5.70 3.56
CA ASP A 3 6.54 -5.13 4.73
C ASP A 3 7.13 -3.74 4.43
N THR A 4 7.85 -3.60 3.31
CA THR A 4 8.41 -2.34 2.84
C THR A 4 7.35 -1.25 2.61
N ILE A 5 6.19 -1.62 2.05
CA ILE A 5 5.05 -0.72 1.86
C ILE A 5 4.46 -0.33 3.22
N LEU A 6 4.34 -1.27 4.16
CA LEU A 6 3.83 -0.99 5.50
C LEU A 6 4.77 -0.11 6.33
N GLU A 7 6.08 -0.31 6.19
CA GLU A 7 7.10 0.55 6.81
C GLU A 7 7.05 1.98 6.26
N ASP A 8 6.84 2.15 4.95
CA ASP A 8 6.68 3.46 4.33
C ASP A 8 5.33 4.10 4.71
N TRP A 9 4.25 3.31 4.77
CA TRP A 9 2.94 3.73 5.26
C TRP A 9 3.03 4.27 6.70
N ALA A 10 3.71 3.56 7.61
CA ALA A 10 3.86 4.00 9.00
C ALA A 10 4.57 5.36 9.12
N LYS A 11 5.42 5.72 8.16
CA LYS A 11 6.14 7.01 8.13
C LYS A 11 5.36 8.14 7.45
N ARG A 12 4.42 7.82 6.57
CA ARG A 12 3.77 8.79 5.65
C ARG A 12 2.27 8.89 5.78
N LYS A 13 1.63 8.01 6.54
CA LYS A 13 0.19 8.07 6.75
C LYS A 13 -0.20 9.43 7.31
N ASP A 14 -1.32 9.95 6.83
CA ASP A 14 -1.90 11.18 7.34
C ASP A 14 -2.60 10.96 8.70
N ALA A 15 -3.26 12.01 9.20
CA ALA A 15 -4.00 11.96 10.45
C ALA A 15 -5.17 10.96 10.43
N GLU A 16 -5.62 10.53 9.25
CA GLU A 16 -6.69 9.54 9.06
C GLU A 16 -6.13 8.11 8.90
N GLY A 17 -4.80 7.95 8.94
CA GLY A 17 -4.15 6.64 8.80
C GLY A 17 -4.06 6.16 7.35
N VAL A 18 -4.12 7.08 6.38
CA VAL A 18 -4.08 6.77 4.96
C VAL A 18 -2.72 7.16 4.37
N ALA A 19 -2.10 6.25 3.62
CA ALA A 19 -0.94 6.59 2.78
C ALA A 19 -1.16 6.11 1.34
N TRP A 20 -0.88 6.98 0.38
CA TRP A 20 -1.02 6.71 -1.06
C TRP A 20 0.31 6.29 -1.68
N PHE A 21 0.24 5.33 -2.59
CA PHE A 21 1.35 4.75 -3.33
C PHE A 21 1.07 4.80 -4.83
N ASP A 22 1.97 5.42 -5.58
CA ASP A 22 1.97 5.42 -7.05
C ASP A 22 3.16 4.64 -7.63
N ALA A 23 3.30 4.61 -8.95
CA ALA A 23 4.40 3.91 -9.61
C ALA A 23 5.80 4.46 -9.24
N ARG A 24 5.90 5.76 -8.91
CA ARG A 24 7.17 6.39 -8.48
C ARG A 24 7.52 5.96 -7.07
N ASP A 25 6.54 5.80 -6.19
CA ASP A 25 6.74 5.22 -4.86
C ASP A 25 7.24 3.80 -4.94
N LEU A 26 6.64 2.96 -5.81
CA LEU A 26 7.12 1.59 -6.00
C LEU A 26 8.58 1.56 -6.48
N ALA A 27 8.94 2.41 -7.45
CA ALA A 27 10.31 2.54 -7.92
C ALA A 27 11.28 2.99 -6.81
N ARG A 28 10.89 3.99 -6.00
CA ARG A 28 11.67 4.49 -4.85
C ARG A 28 11.88 3.40 -3.79
N LEU A 29 10.88 2.54 -3.58
CA LEU A 29 10.95 1.43 -2.63
C LEU A 29 11.64 0.18 -3.21
N GLY A 30 12.12 0.24 -4.45
CA GLY A 30 12.78 -0.89 -5.11
C GLY A 30 11.82 -2.05 -5.43
N ILE A 31 10.53 -1.77 -5.58
CA ILE A 31 9.50 -2.76 -5.90
C ILE A 31 9.36 -2.82 -7.43
N PRO A 32 9.78 -3.93 -8.08
CA PRO A 32 9.81 -4.02 -9.54
C PRO A 32 8.43 -4.30 -10.17
N GLU A 33 7.42 -4.53 -9.34
CA GLU A 33 6.08 -4.91 -9.77
C GLU A 33 5.30 -3.73 -10.35
N ARG A 34 4.38 -4.03 -11.28
CA ARG A 34 3.41 -3.04 -11.74
C ARG A 34 2.47 -2.69 -10.60
N LEU A 35 1.99 -1.44 -10.60
CA LEU A 35 1.14 -0.90 -9.54
C LEU A 35 -0.03 -1.82 -9.14
N MET A 36 -0.80 -2.31 -10.11
CA MET A 36 -1.95 -3.18 -9.83
C MET A 36 -1.51 -4.54 -9.28
N THR A 37 -0.37 -5.07 -9.71
CA THR A 37 0.20 -6.32 -9.17
C THR A 37 0.66 -6.11 -7.73
N ALA A 38 1.38 -5.01 -7.46
CA ALA A 38 1.81 -4.65 -6.11
C ALA A 38 0.61 -4.49 -5.17
N MET A 39 -0.42 -3.76 -5.61
CA MET A 39 -1.67 -3.58 -4.87
C MET A 39 -2.34 -4.93 -4.53
N GLN A 40 -2.50 -5.82 -5.52
CA GLN A 40 -3.10 -7.14 -5.32
C GLN A 40 -2.27 -7.99 -4.35
N ASN A 41 -0.95 -7.98 -4.48
CA ASN A 41 -0.04 -8.72 -3.61
C ASN A 41 -0.05 -8.19 -2.17
N VAL A 42 -0.08 -6.87 -1.98
CA VAL A 42 -0.24 -6.24 -0.67
C VAL A 42 -1.58 -6.66 -0.07
N GLN A 43 -2.69 -6.48 -0.78
CA GLN A 43 -4.01 -6.85 -0.30
C GLN A 43 -4.10 -8.34 0.06
N HIS A 44 -3.54 -9.22 -0.77
CA HIS A 44 -3.48 -10.65 -0.51
C HIS A 44 -2.68 -10.95 0.77
N THR A 45 -1.50 -10.36 0.92
CA THR A 45 -0.64 -10.55 2.08
C THR A 45 -1.30 -10.05 3.36
N LEU A 46 -1.95 -8.88 3.34
CA LEU A 46 -2.68 -8.33 4.49
C LEU A 46 -3.81 -9.26 4.94
N ARG A 47 -4.57 -9.83 3.99
CA ARG A 47 -5.61 -10.82 4.28
C ARG A 47 -5.04 -12.09 4.91
N LEU A 48 -3.92 -12.62 4.39
CA LEU A 48 -3.26 -13.80 4.96
C LEU A 48 -2.80 -13.54 6.41
N ARG A 49 -2.32 -12.34 6.69
CA ARG A 49 -1.86 -11.93 8.03
C ARG A 49 -2.99 -11.53 8.97
N ARG A 50 -4.25 -11.56 8.53
CA ARG A 50 -5.42 -11.01 9.26
C ARG A 50 -5.17 -9.58 9.76
N SER A 51 -4.48 -8.80 8.94
CA SER A 51 -4.21 -7.39 9.22
C SER A 51 -5.51 -6.60 9.19
N ASP A 52 -5.59 -5.59 10.06
CA ASP A 52 -6.65 -4.58 10.11
C ASP A 52 -6.57 -3.58 8.95
N LYS A 53 -5.38 -3.46 8.35
CA LYS A 53 -5.10 -2.58 7.21
C LYS A 53 -5.78 -3.06 5.93
N VAL A 54 -6.27 -2.09 5.15
CA VAL A 54 -6.98 -2.29 3.89
C VAL A 54 -6.27 -1.57 2.76
N VAL A 55 -6.34 -2.12 1.55
CA VAL A 55 -5.85 -1.48 0.33
C VAL A 55 -7.04 -1.04 -0.51
N GLU A 56 -7.02 0.21 -0.96
CA GLU A 56 -8.10 0.77 -1.79
C GLU A 56 -7.54 1.55 -2.99
N THR A 57 -8.30 1.58 -4.08
CA THR A 57 -7.98 2.44 -5.25
C THR A 57 -8.78 3.73 -5.26
N GLN A 58 -9.93 3.74 -4.58
CA GLN A 58 -10.95 4.80 -4.67
C GLN A 58 -11.26 5.22 -6.13
N GLY A 59 -11.27 4.25 -7.05
CA GLY A 59 -11.52 4.48 -8.48
C GLY A 59 -10.32 5.00 -9.28
N GLN A 60 -9.14 5.13 -8.68
CA GLN A 60 -7.91 5.57 -9.34
C GLN A 60 -7.08 4.37 -9.81
N LEU A 61 -6.61 4.39 -11.05
CA LEU A 61 -5.82 3.29 -11.65
C LEU A 61 -4.31 3.56 -11.61
N ASP A 62 -3.92 4.79 -11.29
CA ASP A 62 -2.53 5.28 -11.22
C ASP A 62 -1.95 5.26 -9.80
N ARG A 63 -2.76 4.92 -8.79
CA ARG A 63 -2.32 4.75 -7.39
C ARG A 63 -3.23 3.83 -6.58
N PHE A 64 -2.75 3.42 -5.42
CA PHE A 64 -3.56 2.78 -4.38
C PHE A 64 -3.23 3.37 -3.01
N SER A 65 -4.16 3.32 -2.07
CA SER A 65 -3.94 3.67 -0.67
C SER A 65 -3.79 2.42 0.18
N VAL A 66 -3.05 2.57 1.28
CA VAL A 66 -3.13 1.68 2.44
C VAL A 66 -3.79 2.47 3.56
N CYS A 67 -4.90 1.96 4.08
CA CYS A 67 -5.69 2.55 5.15
C CYS A 67 -5.58 1.67 6.41
N GLY A 68 -5.39 2.26 7.58
CA GLY A 68 -5.40 1.52 8.84
C GLY A 68 -5.31 2.44 10.06
N THR A 69 -5.90 2.01 11.17
CA THR A 69 -5.73 2.69 12.46
C THR A 69 -4.56 2.05 13.21
N GLU A 70 -3.59 2.85 13.64
CA GLU A 70 -2.59 2.36 14.62
C GLU A 70 -3.22 2.12 15.99
#